data_AF-G8FGK2-F1
#
_entry.id   AF-G8FGK2-F1
#
_cell.length_a   1.000
_cell.length_b   1.000
_cell.length_c   1.000
_cell.angle_alpha   90.00
_cell.angle_beta   90.00
_cell.angle_gamma   90.00
#
_symmetry.space_group_name_H-M   'P 1'
#
loop_
_entity.id
_entity.type
_entity.pdbx_description
1 polymer ?
#
loop_
_entity_poly.entity_id
_entity_poly.type
_entity_poly.pdbx_seq_one_letter_code
_entity_poly.pdbx_strand_id
1 'polypeptide(L)'
;EALGIASVAAAMLSLSILLLLGVLDWDDCLSEKSAWDTLAWFAVLVGMAGQLTNLGIVTWMSSCVAKFLQAFSLSWPAAFCVLQASYFLIHYLFASQTGHVGALYSAFLAMHLAAGVPGVLAALALAYNTNLFGSLTHYSSGQAAVYYGAGYVELPDVFRLGIVIAMINALIWGAVGTFWWKI
;
A
#
# COMPACT_ATOMS: atom_id res chain seq x y z
N GLU A 1 -19.68 0.12 2.73
CA GLU A 1 -19.97 -1.29 3.06
C GLU A 1 -21.39 -1.54 3.56
N ALA A 2 -21.95 -0.72 4.46
CA ALA A 2 -23.30 -0.94 5.03
C ALA A 2 -24.44 -1.13 3.99
N LEU A 3 -24.31 -0.58 2.78
CA LEU A 3 -25.30 -0.69 1.70
C LEU A 3 -24.89 -1.65 0.57
N GLY A 4 -23.70 -2.27 0.64
CA GLY A 4 -23.21 -3.20 -0.40
C GLY A 4 -22.87 -2.57 -1.75
N ILE A 5 -22.83 -1.23 -1.86
CA ILE A 5 -22.52 -0.52 -3.10
C ILE A 5 -21.01 -0.31 -3.21
N ALA A 6 -20.42 -0.66 -4.36
CA ALA A 6 -19.02 -0.40 -4.66
C ALA A 6 -18.72 1.11 -4.65
N SER A 7 -17.57 1.52 -4.11
CA SER A 7 -17.18 2.93 -4.00
C SER A 7 -17.17 3.65 -5.35
N VAL A 8 -16.69 2.99 -6.41
CA VAL A 8 -16.70 3.52 -7.77
C VAL A 8 -18.13 3.76 -8.26
N ALA A 9 -19.06 2.84 -8.00
CA ALA A 9 -20.45 3.01 -8.38
C ALA A 9 -21.12 4.18 -7.65
N ALA A 10 -20.84 4.35 -6.35
CA ALA A 10 -21.33 5.49 -5.58
C ALA A 10 -20.76 6.82 -6.08
N ALA A 11 -19.47 6.88 -6.44
CA ALA A 11 -18.84 8.06 -7.03
C ALA A 11 -19.45 8.41 -8.39
N MET A 12 -19.66 7.41 -9.25
CA MET A 12 -20.28 7.63 -10.56
C MET A 12 -21.73 8.10 -10.45
N LEU A 13 -22.51 7.53 -9.53
CA LEU A 13 -23.87 7.96 -9.26
C LEU A 13 -23.90 9.42 -8.79
N SER A 14 -22.98 9.81 -7.90
CA SER A 14 -22.85 11.18 -7.42
C SER A 14 -22.55 12.15 -8.57
N LEU A 15 -21.61 11.79 -9.46
CA LEU A 15 -21.30 12.59 -10.65
C LEU A 15 -22.52 12.71 -11.59
N SER A 16 -23.25 11.60 -11.82
CA SER A 16 -24.48 11.62 -12.62
C SER A 16 -25.54 12.54 -12.03
N ILE A 17 -25.71 12.56 -10.71
CA ILE A 17 -26.64 13.47 -10.02
C ILE A 17 -26.21 14.93 -10.22
N LEU A 18 -24.92 15.25 -10.07
CA LEU A 18 -24.40 16.62 -10.27
C LEU A 18 -24.65 17.13 -11.69
N LEU A 19 -24.45 16.28 -12.70
CA LEU A 19 -24.74 16.60 -14.11
C LEU A 19 -26.24 16.78 -14.36
N LEU A 20 -27.09 15.89 -13.82
CA LEU A 20 -28.55 15.97 -13.98
C LEU A 20 -29.16 17.21 -13.33
N LEU A 21 -28.58 17.65 -12.20
CA LEU A 21 -29.01 18.87 -11.50
C LEU A 21 -28.42 20.15 -12.12
N GLY A 22 -27.53 20.03 -13.11
CA GLY A 22 -26.86 21.17 -13.74
C GLY A 22 -25.90 21.91 -12.81
N VAL A 23 -25.42 21.25 -11.74
CA VAL A 23 -24.41 21.81 -10.83
C VAL A 23 -23.04 21.79 -11.49
N LEU A 24 -22.78 20.77 -12.32
CA LEU A 24 -21.64 20.66 -13.21
C LEU A 24 -22.16 20.45 -14.63
N ASP A 25 -21.43 20.95 -15.61
CA ASP A 25 -21.58 20.55 -16.99
C ASP A 25 -20.48 19.55 -17.41
N TRP A 26 -20.57 19.08 -18.65
CA TRP A 26 -19.59 18.12 -19.17
C TRP A 26 -18.21 18.75 -19.42
N ASP A 27 -18.17 20.05 -19.74
CA ASP A 27 -16.92 20.77 -19.99
C ASP A 27 -16.16 21.00 -18.66
N ASP A 28 -16.85 21.19 -17.54
CA ASP A 28 -16.26 21.16 -16.19
C ASP A 28 -15.52 19.83 -15.95
N CYS A 29 -16.15 18.70 -16.29
CA CYS A 29 -15.55 17.39 -16.13
C CYS A 29 -14.33 17.17 -17.04
N LEU A 30 -14.39 17.66 -18.29
CA LEU A 30 -13.27 17.57 -19.23
C LEU A 30 -12.11 18.50 -18.86
N SER A 31 -12.40 19.63 -18.23
CA SER A 31 -11.40 20.64 -17.85
C SER A 31 -10.76 20.39 -16.49
N GLU A 32 -11.26 19.44 -15.70
CA GLU A 32 -10.70 19.01 -14.41
C GLU A 32 -9.39 18.21 -14.59
N LYS A 33 -8.30 18.91 -14.94
CA LYS A 33 -7.01 18.30 -15.32
C LYS A 33 -6.40 17.43 -14.22
N SER A 34 -6.60 17.76 -12.94
CA SER A 34 -6.02 17.00 -11.83
C SER A 34 -6.56 15.57 -11.75
N ALA A 35 -7.87 15.41 -12.00
CA ALA A 35 -8.50 14.09 -12.05
C ALA A 35 -7.96 13.24 -13.21
N TRP A 36 -7.82 13.83 -14.41
CA TRP A 36 -7.29 13.15 -15.59
C TRP A 36 -5.81 12.78 -15.45
N ASP A 37 -5.00 13.69 -14.90
CA ASP A 37 -3.58 13.43 -14.62
C ASP A 37 -3.44 12.25 -13.66
N THR A 38 -4.15 12.31 -12.53
CA THR A 38 -4.16 11.22 -11.52
C THR A 38 -4.61 9.90 -12.12
N LEU A 39 -5.70 9.89 -12.90
CA LEU A 39 -6.19 8.69 -13.57
C LEU A 39 -5.13 8.08 -14.51
N ALA A 40 -4.49 8.91 -15.33
CA ALA A 40 -3.54 8.46 -16.35
C ALA A 40 -2.29 7.82 -15.74
N TRP A 41 -1.57 8.52 -14.87
CA TRP A 41 -0.32 7.98 -14.32
C TRP A 41 -0.58 6.83 -13.34
N PHE A 42 -1.64 6.90 -12.53
CA PHE A 42 -1.96 5.84 -11.57
C PHE A 42 -2.38 4.55 -12.27
N ALA A 43 -3.18 4.62 -13.35
CA ALA A 43 -3.57 3.44 -14.13
C ALA A 43 -2.35 2.73 -14.75
N VAL A 44 -1.39 3.50 -15.28
CA VAL A 44 -0.16 2.94 -15.85
C VAL A 44 0.67 2.24 -14.79
N LEU A 45 0.90 2.87 -13.62
CA LEU A 45 1.69 2.26 -12.56
C LEU A 45 1.02 1.00 -11.98
N VAL A 46 -0.30 1.02 -11.74
CA VAL A 46 -1.06 -0.15 -11.28
C VAL A 46 -1.01 -1.28 -12.32
N GLY A 47 -1.16 -0.94 -13.61
CA GLY A 47 -1.04 -1.90 -14.70
C GLY A 47 0.32 -2.60 -14.74
N MET A 48 1.42 -1.83 -14.63
CA MET A 48 2.78 -2.38 -14.58
C MET A 48 3.01 -3.27 -13.35
N ALA A 49 2.55 -2.85 -12.17
CA ALA A 49 2.64 -3.65 -10.94
C ALA A 49 1.88 -4.99 -11.08
N GLY A 50 0.70 -4.97 -11.71
CA GLY A 50 -0.06 -6.18 -12.03
C GLY A 50 0.71 -7.12 -12.96
N GLN A 51 1.37 -6.60 -13.99
CA GLN A 51 2.18 -7.43 -14.90
C GLN A 51 3.41 -8.03 -14.23
N LEU A 52 4.12 -7.29 -13.38
CA LEU A 52 5.23 -7.85 -12.58
C LEU A 52 4.79 -9.04 -11.72
N THR A 53 3.58 -8.96 -11.18
CA THR A 53 2.97 -10.06 -10.41
C THR A 53 2.64 -11.24 -11.31
N ASN A 54 1.94 -11.01 -12.43
CA ASN A 54 1.51 -12.06 -13.37
C ASN A 54 2.68 -12.78 -14.03
N LEU A 55 3.77 -12.09 -14.31
CA LEU A 55 5.00 -12.66 -14.86
C LEU A 55 5.83 -13.44 -13.82
N GLY A 56 5.38 -13.50 -12.56
CA GLY A 56 6.01 -14.29 -11.50
C GLY A 56 7.26 -13.67 -10.89
N ILE A 57 7.60 -12.42 -11.24
CA ILE A 57 8.76 -11.70 -10.70
C ILE A 57 8.64 -11.57 -9.18
N VAL A 58 7.43 -11.28 -8.70
CA VAL A 58 7.14 -11.15 -7.27
C VAL A 58 7.37 -12.47 -6.52
N THR A 59 6.89 -13.58 -7.08
CA THR A 59 7.06 -14.94 -6.52
C THR A 59 8.54 -15.35 -6.52
N TRP A 60 9.26 -15.08 -7.61
CA TRP A 60 10.69 -15.35 -7.73
C TRP A 60 11.49 -14.58 -6.67
N MET A 61 11.27 -13.27 -6.56
CA MET A 61 11.94 -12.41 -5.58
C MET A 61 11.65 -12.87 -4.14
N SER A 62 10.40 -13.20 -3.83
CA SER A 62 10.01 -13.72 -2.51
C SER A 62 10.73 -15.03 -2.19
N SER A 63 10.89 -15.91 -3.18
CA SER A 63 11.61 -17.18 -3.02
C SER A 63 13.10 -16.99 -2.73
N CYS A 64 13.73 -15.98 -3.36
CA CYS A 64 15.12 -15.61 -3.09
C CYS A 64 15.30 -15.10 -1.65
N VAL A 65 14.40 -14.22 -1.19
CA VAL A 65 14.41 -13.70 0.19
C VAL A 65 14.20 -14.82 1.21
N ALA A 66 13.25 -15.73 0.96
CA ALA A 66 13.01 -16.90 1.82
C ALA A 66 14.27 -17.76 2.00
N LYS A 67 14.98 -18.07 0.90
CA LYS A 67 16.23 -18.85 0.92
C LYS A 67 17.33 -18.13 1.68
N PHE A 68 17.44 -16.81 1.48
CA PHE A 68 18.40 -16.00 2.22
C PHE A 68 18.11 -16.06 3.72
N LEU A 69 16.87 -15.84 4.15
CA LEU A 69 16.51 -15.91 5.58
C LEU A 69 16.78 -17.28 6.21
N GLN A 70 16.53 -18.37 5.48
CA GLN A 70 16.87 -19.72 5.94
C GLN A 70 18.38 -19.90 6.14
N ALA A 71 19.22 -19.35 5.26
CA ALA A 71 20.67 -19.45 5.37
C ALA A 71 21.25 -18.77 6.62
N PHE A 72 20.59 -17.70 7.11
CA PHE A 72 21.07 -16.95 8.28
C PHE A 72 20.69 -17.58 9.63
N SER A 73 19.92 -18.68 9.65
CA SER A 73 19.49 -19.37 10.89
C SER A 73 18.91 -18.40 11.94
N LEU A 74 18.16 -17.39 11.47
CA LEU A 74 17.59 -16.36 12.34
C LEU A 74 16.53 -16.96 13.27
N SER A 75 16.46 -16.45 14.49
CA SER A 75 15.32 -16.72 15.36
C SER A 75 14.05 -16.14 14.74
N TRP A 76 12.89 -16.76 14.98
CA TRP A 76 11.63 -16.29 14.40
C TRP A 76 11.31 -14.80 14.70
N PRO A 77 11.64 -14.21 15.87
CA PRO A 77 11.41 -12.78 16.09
C PRO A 77 12.32 -11.90 15.21
N ALA A 78 13.57 -12.31 15.01
CA ALA A 78 14.49 -11.58 14.14
C ALA A 78 14.04 -11.67 12.66
N ALA A 79 13.63 -12.86 12.21
CA ALA A 79 13.06 -13.06 10.89
C ALA A 79 11.77 -12.25 10.69
N PHE A 80 10.90 -12.18 11.70
CA PHE A 80 9.70 -11.34 11.69
C PHE A 80 10.04 -9.86 11.46
N CYS A 81 10.97 -9.31 12.24
CA CYS A 81 11.37 -7.90 12.09
C CYS A 81 11.95 -7.61 10.70
N VAL A 82 12.81 -8.49 10.18
CA VAL A 82 13.40 -8.32 8.84
C VAL A 82 12.32 -8.39 7.77
N LEU A 83 11.44 -9.39 7.81
CA LEU A 83 10.35 -9.53 6.84
C LEU A 83 9.38 -8.37 6.87
N GLN A 84 9.01 -7.86 8.05
CA GLN A 84 8.12 -6.70 8.17
C GLN A 84 8.77 -5.42 7.63
N ALA A 85 10.05 -5.20 7.94
CA ALA A 85 10.79 -4.06 7.42
C ALA A 85 10.93 -4.15 5.88
N SER A 86 11.25 -5.34 5.35
CA SER A 86 11.32 -5.56 3.90
C SER A 86 9.98 -5.33 3.22
N TYR A 87 8.88 -5.84 3.78
CA TYR A 87 7.52 -5.63 3.26
C TYR A 87 7.18 -4.14 3.20
N PHE A 88 7.46 -3.40 4.29
CA PHE A 88 7.22 -1.97 4.38
C PHE A 88 8.04 -1.18 3.34
N LEU A 89 9.33 -1.45 3.23
CA LEU A 89 10.25 -0.70 2.36
C LEU A 89 10.07 -1.02 0.88
N ILE A 90 9.70 -2.25 0.51
CA ILE A 90 9.41 -2.59 -0.88
C ILE A 90 8.25 -1.77 -1.43
N HIS A 91 7.41 -1.19 -0.58
CA HIS A 91 6.32 -0.32 -1.02
C HIS A 91 6.80 0.93 -1.77
N TYR A 92 8.05 1.37 -1.60
CA TYR A 92 8.62 2.42 -2.46
C TYR A 92 8.60 2.04 -3.96
N LEU A 93 8.52 0.75 -4.29
CA LEU A 93 8.45 0.22 -5.65
C LEU A 93 7.01 0.00 -6.14
N PHE A 94 5.99 0.25 -5.30
CA PHE A 94 4.59 0.02 -5.62
C PHE A 94 3.80 1.33 -5.60
N ALA A 95 2.97 1.52 -6.63
CA ALA A 95 2.06 2.66 -6.71
C ALA A 95 0.67 2.40 -6.10
N SER A 96 0.50 1.29 -5.40
CA SER A 96 -0.81 0.94 -4.86
C SER A 96 -0.67 0.02 -3.68
N GLN A 97 -1.30 0.41 -2.58
CA GLN A 97 -1.64 -0.43 -1.43
C GLN A 97 -2.22 -1.77 -1.87
N THR A 98 -3.30 -1.72 -2.65
CA THR A 98 -4.02 -2.91 -3.13
C THR A 98 -3.13 -3.74 -4.05
N GLY A 99 -2.37 -3.11 -4.95
CA GLY A 99 -1.42 -3.80 -5.82
C GLY A 99 -0.32 -4.52 -5.04
N HIS A 100 0.24 -3.86 -4.03
CA HIS A 100 1.25 -4.44 -3.14
C HIS A 100 0.69 -5.66 -2.40
N VAL A 101 -0.49 -5.54 -1.79
CA VAL A 101 -1.14 -6.65 -1.07
C VAL A 101 -1.41 -7.83 -2.00
N GLY A 102 -2.01 -7.57 -3.17
CA GLY A 102 -2.31 -8.61 -4.15
C GLY A 102 -1.06 -9.35 -4.64
N ALA A 103 0.06 -8.65 -4.75
CA ALA A 103 1.33 -9.19 -5.20
C ALA A 103 2.07 -9.98 -4.10
N LEU A 104 2.23 -9.38 -2.92
CA LEU A 104 3.25 -9.77 -1.95
C LEU A 104 2.70 -10.40 -0.67
N TYR A 105 1.43 -10.16 -0.32
CA TYR A 105 0.91 -10.54 1.00
C TYR A 105 1.00 -12.05 1.23
N SER A 106 0.54 -12.87 0.29
CA SER A 106 0.54 -14.33 0.40
C SER A 106 1.96 -14.89 0.51
N ALA A 107 2.89 -14.37 -0.28
CA ALA A 107 4.28 -14.79 -0.28
C ALA A 107 4.98 -14.42 1.04
N PHE A 108 4.80 -13.19 1.53
CA PHE A 108 5.35 -12.78 2.82
C PHE A 108 4.73 -13.53 3.99
N LEU A 109 3.43 -13.82 3.95
CA LEU A 109 2.79 -14.66 4.97
C LEU A 109 3.40 -16.06 5.00
N ALA A 110 3.59 -16.69 3.83
CA ALA A 110 4.24 -17.98 3.74
C ALA A 110 5.68 -17.97 4.30
N MET A 111 6.45 -16.90 4.02
CA MET A 111 7.80 -16.73 4.57
C MET A 111 7.79 -16.59 6.10
N HIS A 112 6.85 -15.84 6.67
CA HIS A 112 6.70 -15.73 8.13
C HIS A 112 6.38 -17.09 8.76
N LEU A 113 5.44 -17.83 8.20
CA LEU A 113 5.07 -19.16 8.70
C LEU A 113 6.24 -20.14 8.62
N ALA A 114 7.00 -20.12 7.52
CA ALA A 114 8.19 -20.95 7.35
C ALA A 114 9.31 -20.58 8.33
N ALA A 115 9.40 -19.32 8.75
CA ALA A 115 10.33 -18.85 9.78
C ALA A 115 9.87 -19.13 11.22
N GLY A 116 8.71 -19.78 11.41
CA GLY A 116 8.17 -20.14 12.73
C GLY A 116 7.41 -19.02 13.44
N VAL A 117 7.04 -17.95 12.73
CA VAL A 117 6.26 -16.84 13.30
C VAL A 117 4.81 -17.32 13.54
N PRO A 118 4.19 -17.00 14.70
CA PRO A 118 2.78 -17.29 14.94
C PRO A 118 1.87 -16.74 13.83
N GLY A 119 1.01 -17.59 13.25
CA GLY A 119 0.28 -17.24 12.02
C GLY A 119 -0.66 -16.04 12.15
N VAL A 120 -1.34 -15.89 13.30
CA VAL A 120 -2.21 -14.74 13.57
C VAL A 120 -1.40 -13.44 13.65
N LEU A 121 -0.24 -13.48 14.32
CA LEU A 121 0.69 -12.35 14.40
C LEU A 121 1.17 -11.95 13.00
N ALA A 122 1.62 -12.92 12.19
CA ALA A 122 2.11 -12.68 10.84
C ALA A 122 1.04 -12.02 9.94
N ALA A 123 -0.17 -12.57 9.94
CA ALA A 123 -1.28 -12.07 9.12
C ALA A 123 -1.69 -10.65 9.53
N LEU A 124 -1.93 -10.42 10.83
CA LEU A 124 -2.32 -9.12 11.32
C LEU A 124 -1.22 -8.08 11.12
N ALA A 125 0.04 -8.41 11.44
CA ALA A 125 1.15 -7.50 11.25
C ALA A 125 1.32 -7.08 9.79
N LEU A 126 1.19 -8.00 8.83
CA LEU A 126 1.19 -7.66 7.40
C LEU A 126 0.03 -6.72 7.04
N ALA A 127 -1.19 -7.03 7.51
CA ALA A 127 -2.36 -6.20 7.25
C ALA A 127 -2.22 -4.78 7.82
N TYR A 128 -1.65 -4.62 9.02
CA TYR A 128 -1.42 -3.30 9.59
C TYR A 128 -0.29 -2.57 8.86
N ASN A 129 0.82 -3.26 8.58
CA ASN A 129 1.96 -2.72 7.84
C ASN A 129 1.52 -2.13 6.49
N THR A 130 0.62 -2.81 5.78
CA THR A 130 -0.07 -2.29 4.59
C THR A 130 -0.61 -0.89 4.83
N ASN A 131 -1.44 -0.70 5.85
CA ASN A 131 -2.03 0.62 6.12
C ASN A 131 -0.98 1.69 6.45
N LEU A 132 0.13 1.32 7.10
CA LEU A 132 1.14 2.26 7.56
C LEU A 132 2.04 2.80 6.45
N PHE A 133 2.29 2.03 5.39
CA PHE A 133 3.13 2.50 4.29
C PHE A 133 2.41 3.44 3.30
N GLY A 134 1.14 3.77 3.56
CA GLY A 134 0.32 4.67 2.72
C GLY A 134 0.72 6.15 2.76
N SER A 135 1.70 6.51 3.58
CA SER A 135 2.26 7.86 3.66
C SER A 135 3.68 7.97 3.11
N LEU A 136 4.26 6.91 2.54
CA LEU A 136 5.68 6.89 2.15
C LEU A 136 6.00 7.75 0.93
N THR A 137 5.11 7.71 -0.06
CA THR A 137 5.30 8.36 -1.35
C THR A 137 3.98 8.96 -1.82
N HIS A 138 4.04 9.94 -2.72
CA HIS A 138 2.87 10.53 -3.36
C HIS A 138 2.02 9.50 -4.13
N TYR A 139 2.61 8.36 -4.52
CA TYR A 139 1.93 7.27 -5.23
C TYR A 139 1.61 6.06 -4.37
N SER A 140 1.91 6.08 -3.07
CA SER A 140 1.73 4.90 -2.22
C SER A 140 0.27 4.40 -2.17
N SER A 141 -0.68 5.32 -2.31
CA SER A 141 -2.12 5.03 -2.32
C SER A 141 -2.89 5.99 -3.21
N GLY A 142 -4.14 5.65 -3.54
CA GLY A 142 -5.01 6.56 -4.29
C GLY A 142 -5.28 7.86 -3.52
N GLN A 143 -5.36 7.79 -2.20
CA GLN A 143 -5.50 8.96 -1.33
C GLN A 143 -4.26 9.85 -1.40
N ALA A 144 -3.06 9.26 -1.29
CA ALA A 144 -1.80 10.00 -1.39
C ALA A 144 -1.66 10.71 -2.75
N ALA A 145 -2.08 10.04 -3.83
CA ALA A 145 -2.07 10.58 -5.19
C ALA A 145 -2.96 11.83 -5.29
N VAL A 146 -4.18 11.77 -4.75
CA VAL A 146 -5.12 12.89 -4.73
C VAL A 146 -4.60 14.06 -3.89
N TYR A 147 -4.05 13.78 -2.69
CA TYR A 147 -3.49 14.84 -1.83
C TYR A 147 -2.31 15.55 -2.50
N TYR A 148 -1.42 14.81 -3.15
CA TYR A 148 -0.30 15.40 -3.88
C TYR A 148 -0.75 16.16 -5.14
N GLY A 149 -1.71 15.59 -5.88
CA GLY A 149 -2.29 16.20 -7.10
C GLY A 149 -3.04 17.52 -6.85
N ALA A 150 -3.32 17.87 -5.60
CA ALA A 150 -3.88 19.16 -5.22
C ALA A 150 -2.87 20.33 -5.29
N GLY A 151 -1.56 20.04 -5.41
CA GLY A 151 -0.52 21.05 -5.66
C GLY A 151 -0.08 21.86 -4.43
N TYR A 152 -0.51 21.48 -3.22
CA TYR A 152 -0.15 22.19 -1.97
C TYR A 152 1.14 21.69 -1.30
N VAL A 153 1.69 20.55 -1.73
CA VAL A 153 2.85 19.92 -1.07
C VAL A 153 3.92 19.63 -2.12
N GLU A 154 5.15 20.05 -1.85
CA GLU A 154 6.27 19.77 -2.75
C GLU A 154 6.73 18.31 -2.64
N LEU A 155 7.23 17.75 -3.74
CA LEU A 155 7.71 16.37 -3.79
C LEU A 155 8.75 16.02 -2.71
N PRO A 156 9.77 16.86 -2.42
CA PRO A 156 10.74 16.57 -1.37
C PRO A 156 10.10 16.48 0.02
N ASP A 157 9.08 17.31 0.29
CA ASP A 157 8.36 17.29 1.56
C ASP A 157 7.54 16.04 1.74
N VAL A 158 6.91 15.53 0.67
CA VAL A 158 6.20 14.24 0.70
C VAL A 158 7.13 13.12 1.16
N PHE A 159 8.33 13.01 0.58
CA PHE A 159 9.28 11.97 0.96
C PHE A 159 9.85 12.18 2.37
N ARG A 160 10.18 13.43 2.73
CA ARG A 160 10.70 13.76 4.06
C ARG A 160 9.69 13.45 5.16
N LEU A 161 8.45 13.91 4.99
CA LEU A 161 7.36 13.63 5.92
C LEU A 161 7.03 12.13 5.93
N GLY A 162 7.04 11.47 4.78
CA GLY A 162 6.80 10.04 4.67
C GLY A 162 7.77 9.21 5.53
N ILE A 163 9.07 9.52 5.48
CA ILE A 163 10.08 8.87 6.33
C ILE A 163 9.87 9.18 7.81
N VAL A 164 9.55 10.44 8.16
CA VAL A 164 9.28 10.82 9.55
C VAL A 164 8.07 10.07 10.11
N ILE A 165 6.97 10.03 9.37
CA ILE A 165 5.75 9.30 9.75
C ILE A 165 6.01 7.79 9.80
N ALA A 166 6.82 7.25 8.90
CA ALA A 166 7.23 5.84 8.95
C ALA A 166 7.97 5.49 10.26
N MET A 167 8.90 6.34 10.71
CA MET A 167 9.59 6.14 11.98
C MET A 167 8.65 6.22 13.18
N ILE A 168 7.73 7.19 13.17
CA ILE A 168 6.71 7.33 14.21
C ILE A 168 5.81 6.10 14.26
N ASN A 169 5.34 5.63 13.10
CA ASN A 169 4.53 4.41 12.99
C ASN A 169 5.31 3.19 13.47
N ALA A 170 6.57 3.03 13.10
CA ALA A 170 7.40 1.93 13.56
C ALA A 170 7.57 1.93 15.09
N LEU A 171 7.75 3.11 15.70
CA LEU A 171 7.81 3.27 17.16
C LEU A 171 6.49 2.91 17.84
N ILE A 172 5.37 3.43 17.35
CA ILE A 172 4.05 3.17 17.93
C ILE A 172 3.70 1.69 17.83
N TRP A 173 3.83 1.10 16.65
CA TRP A 173 3.47 -0.31 16.44
C TRP A 173 4.50 -1.27 17.05
N GLY A 174 5.77 -0.90 17.07
CA GLY A 174 6.82 -1.68 17.71
C GLY A 174 6.72 -1.68 19.24
N ALA A 175 6.38 -0.56 19.88
CA ALA A 175 6.29 -0.45 21.34
C ALA A 175 4.88 -0.78 21.87
N VAL A 176 3.86 -0.07 21.40
CA VAL A 176 2.48 -0.23 21.88
C VAL A 176 1.86 -1.50 21.32
N GLY A 177 2.11 -1.81 20.04
CA GLY A 177 1.57 -2.99 19.38
C GLY A 177 2.07 -4.29 19.99
N THR A 178 3.37 -4.40 20.32
CA THR A 178 3.93 -5.60 20.96
C THR A 178 3.33 -5.85 22.35
N PHE A 179 3.19 -4.81 23.16
CA PHE A 179 2.54 -4.91 24.47
C PHE A 179 1.05 -5.25 24.36
N TRP A 180 0.34 -4.65 23.39
CA TRP A 180 -1.08 -4.89 23.15
C TRP A 180 -1.38 -6.31 22.66
N TRP A 181 -0.51 -6.87 21.80
CA TRP A 181 -0.67 -8.22 21.25
C TRP A 181 -0.23 -9.35 22.17
N LYS A 182 0.28 -9.01 23.37
CA LYS A 182 0.81 -9.96 24.35
C LYS A 182 1.75 -10.99 23.72
N ILE A 183 2.76 -10.47 23.01
CA ILE A 183 4.04 -11.16 22.85
C ILE A 183 4.80 -11.02 24.17
#